data_AF-A0A1C5Y5L3-F1
#
_entry.id   AF-A0A1C5Y5L3-F1
#
_cell.length_a   1.000
_cell.length_b   1.000
_cell.length_c   1.000
_cell.angle_alpha   90.00
_cell.angle_beta   90.00
_cell.angle_gamma   90.00
#
_symmetry.space_group_name_H-M   'P 1'
#
loop_
_entity.id
_entity.type
_entity.pdbx_description
1 polymer ?
#
loop_
_entity_poly.entity_id
_entity_poly.type
_entity_poly.pdbx_seq_one_letter_code
_entity_poly.pdbx_strand_id
1 'polypeptide(L)'
;MAEWHFYASGPDKTNEKKLWTTGTDAEKKLITDKIQTALAWQQQTGIPTWVGAWMPGNYNKGNTYSVEEQTVFAGFMTKALSDAGIPFAVNADTKYYNAAENTWISSMQPVFKTIFQ
;
A
#
# COMPACT_ATOMS: atom_id res chain seq x y z
N MET A 1 -7.42 12.67 13.89
CA MET A 1 -7.23 12.14 12.53
C MET A 1 -8.07 10.87 12.41
N ALA A 2 -8.83 10.69 11.35
CA ALA A 2 -9.61 9.48 11.12
C ALA A 2 -8.77 8.41 10.41
N GLU A 3 -8.82 7.19 10.91
CA GLU A 3 -8.10 6.05 10.35
C GLU A 3 -9.00 5.31 9.36
N TRP A 4 -8.43 4.87 8.24
CA TRP A 4 -9.10 3.97 7.31
C TRP A 4 -8.15 3.00 6.64
N HIS A 5 -8.69 1.91 6.11
CA HIS A 5 -7.93 0.82 5.50
C HIS A 5 -8.33 0.60 4.04
N PHE A 6 -7.34 0.30 3.20
CA PHE A 6 -7.55 -0.25 1.86
C PHE A 6 -6.32 -1.05 1.43
N TYR A 7 -6.51 -2.12 0.65
CA TYR A 7 -5.44 -3.09 0.36
C TYR A 7 -4.75 -3.64 1.64
N ALA A 8 -5.45 -3.69 2.78
CA ALA A 8 -4.93 -4.26 4.02
C ALA A 8 -4.54 -5.76 3.88
N SER A 9 -5.16 -6.46 2.92
CA SER A 9 -4.83 -7.82 2.51
C SER A 9 -3.91 -7.90 1.28
N GLY A 10 -3.36 -6.77 0.85
CA GLY A 10 -2.62 -6.59 -0.40
C GLY A 10 -3.47 -6.59 -1.68
N PRO A 11 -2.83 -6.31 -2.82
CA PRO A 11 -3.45 -6.36 -4.15
C PRO A 11 -3.92 -7.76 -4.52
N ASP A 12 -4.67 -7.89 -5.60
CA ASP A 12 -5.18 -9.17 -6.08
C ASP A 12 -5.23 -9.18 -7.61
N LYS A 13 -4.85 -10.30 -8.23
CA LYS A 13 -4.79 -10.42 -9.70
C LYS A 13 -6.17 -10.68 -10.33
N THR A 14 -7.20 -10.91 -9.51
CA THR A 14 -8.54 -11.31 -9.97
C THR A 14 -9.67 -10.48 -9.37
N ASN A 15 -9.46 -9.88 -8.20
CA ASN A 15 -10.50 -9.09 -7.54
C ASN A 15 -10.53 -7.66 -8.10
N GLU A 16 -11.57 -7.35 -8.87
CA GLU A 16 -11.79 -6.05 -9.52
C GLU A 16 -11.71 -4.84 -8.58
N LYS A 17 -12.08 -4.99 -7.30
CA LYS A 17 -12.07 -3.87 -6.32
C LYS A 17 -10.68 -3.50 -5.81
N LYS A 18 -9.71 -4.37 -6.03
CA LYS A 18 -8.31 -4.23 -5.60
C LYS A 18 -7.34 -4.81 -6.62
N LEU A 19 -7.74 -4.72 -7.89
CA LEU A 19 -7.01 -5.32 -9.00
C LEU A 19 -5.65 -4.65 -9.12
N TRP A 20 -4.61 -5.46 -9.24
CA TRP A 20 -3.31 -5.00 -9.67
C TRP A 20 -2.57 -6.10 -10.39
N THR A 21 -2.22 -5.85 -11.65
CA THR A 21 -1.39 -6.73 -12.46
C THR A 21 -0.08 -6.00 -12.75
N THR A 22 -0.12 -5.03 -13.66
CA THR A 22 1.06 -4.27 -14.10
C THR A 22 1.01 -2.78 -13.74
N GLY A 23 -0.06 -2.31 -13.10
CA GLY A 23 -0.25 -0.90 -12.77
C GLY A 23 -0.84 -0.11 -13.92
N THR A 24 -1.86 -0.66 -14.57
CA THR A 24 -2.64 0.04 -15.61
C THR A 24 -3.34 1.27 -15.06
N ASP A 25 -3.78 2.18 -15.91
CA ASP A 25 -4.48 3.39 -15.47
C ASP A 25 -5.78 3.07 -14.72
N ALA A 26 -6.49 2.00 -15.11
CA ALA A 26 -7.67 1.53 -14.40
C ALA A 26 -7.34 1.03 -12.98
N GLU A 27 -6.25 0.29 -12.82
CA GLU A 27 -5.79 -0.22 -11.52
C GLU A 27 -5.31 0.92 -10.61
N LYS A 28 -4.55 1.86 -11.16
CA LYS A 28 -4.14 3.09 -10.47
C LYS A 28 -5.36 3.90 -10.04
N LYS A 29 -6.39 3.97 -10.89
CA LYS A 29 -7.64 4.66 -10.59
C LYS A 29 -8.37 4.08 -9.37
N LEU A 30 -8.31 2.76 -9.14
CA LEU A 30 -8.89 2.14 -7.93
C LEU A 30 -8.27 2.69 -6.63
N ILE A 31 -6.99 3.03 -6.66
CA ILE A 31 -6.26 3.64 -5.53
C ILE A 31 -6.60 5.12 -5.44
N THR A 32 -6.48 5.86 -6.55
CA THR A 32 -6.69 7.32 -6.53
C THR A 32 -8.14 7.69 -6.21
N ASP A 33 -9.14 6.91 -6.64
CA ASP A 33 -10.54 7.17 -6.30
C ASP A 33 -10.80 7.11 -4.78
N LYS A 34 -10.14 6.17 -4.09
CA LYS A 34 -10.25 6.04 -2.62
C LYS A 34 -9.57 7.21 -1.91
N ILE A 35 -8.39 7.61 -2.39
CA ILE A 35 -7.66 8.79 -1.91
C ILE A 35 -8.52 10.04 -2.10
N GLN A 36 -9.10 10.26 -3.29
CA GLN A 36 -9.96 11.42 -3.55
C GLN A 36 -11.22 11.43 -2.68
N THR A 37 -11.81 10.26 -2.42
CA THR A 37 -12.93 10.14 -1.50
C THR A 37 -12.53 10.59 -0.08
N ALA A 38 -11.36 10.16 0.40
CA ALA A 38 -10.83 10.60 1.70
C ALA A 38 -10.55 12.11 1.72
N LEU A 39 -9.92 12.67 0.68
CA LEU A 39 -9.64 14.10 0.59
C LEU A 39 -10.91 14.96 0.59
N ALA A 40 -11.94 14.55 -0.15
CA ALA A 40 -13.23 15.24 -0.16
C ALA A 40 -13.87 15.23 1.24
N TRP A 41 -13.79 14.10 1.94
CA TRP A 41 -14.26 13.99 3.32
C TRP A 41 -13.46 14.86 4.29
N GLN A 42 -12.13 14.94 4.15
CA GLN A 42 -11.29 15.85 4.93
C GLN A 42 -11.72 17.31 4.72
N GLN A 43 -11.97 17.70 3.46
CA GLN A 43 -12.40 19.05 3.12
C GLN A 43 -13.77 19.38 3.74
N GLN A 44 -14.70 18.42 3.72
CA GLN A 44 -16.05 18.59 4.27
C GLN A 44 -16.05 18.72 5.80
N THR A 45 -15.20 17.96 6.49
CA THR A 45 -15.25 17.82 7.96
C THR A 45 -14.18 18.63 8.69
N GLY A 46 -13.10 19.01 8.00
CA GLY A 46 -11.91 19.58 8.60
C GLY A 46 -11.06 18.56 9.39
N ILE A 47 -11.39 17.27 9.34
CA ILE A 47 -10.69 16.21 10.09
C ILE A 47 -9.66 15.56 9.15
N PRO A 48 -8.35 15.59 9.48
CA PRO A 48 -7.34 14.87 8.70
C PRO A 48 -7.56 13.35 8.74
N THR A 49 -7.07 12.62 7.74
CA THR A 49 -7.13 11.16 7.64
C THR A 49 -5.74 10.54 7.50
N TRP A 50 -5.64 9.25 7.78
CA TRP A 50 -4.47 8.44 7.47
C TRP A 50 -4.87 7.01 7.11
N VAL A 51 -4.00 6.34 6.38
CA VAL A 51 -4.19 4.94 5.98
C VAL A 51 -3.53 4.02 7.00
N GLY A 52 -4.34 3.33 7.79
CA GLY A 52 -3.85 2.45 8.85
C GLY A 52 -3.22 1.14 8.36
N ALA A 53 -3.58 0.68 7.17
CA ALA A 53 -3.17 -0.63 6.69
C ALA A 53 -3.26 -0.75 5.16
N TRP A 54 -2.12 -1.06 4.55
CA TRP A 54 -1.99 -1.65 3.24
C TRP A 54 -0.76 -2.55 3.21
N MET A 55 -0.65 -3.47 2.25
CA MET A 55 0.59 -4.22 2.04
C MET A 55 0.85 -4.49 0.55
N PRO A 56 2.11 -4.54 0.12
CA PRO A 56 2.48 -4.67 -1.29
C PRO A 56 2.28 -6.07 -1.86
N GLY A 57 2.35 -7.11 -1.04
CA GLY A 57 2.02 -8.49 -1.42
C GLY A 57 0.71 -8.96 -0.81
N ASN A 58 0.09 -9.97 -1.38
CA ASN A 58 -1.09 -10.64 -0.80
C ASN A 58 -0.67 -11.76 0.15
N TYR A 59 0.11 -11.44 1.19
CA TYR A 59 0.71 -12.42 2.10
C TYR A 59 -0.31 -13.37 2.77
N ASN A 60 -1.56 -12.92 2.93
CA ASN A 60 -2.65 -13.72 3.51
C ASN A 60 -3.25 -14.73 2.50
N LYS A 61 -2.83 -14.66 1.23
CA LYS A 61 -3.30 -15.50 0.11
C LYS A 61 -2.12 -16.16 -0.64
N GLY A 62 -1.07 -16.53 0.09
CA GLY A 62 0.07 -17.26 -0.47
C GLY A 62 1.14 -16.39 -1.13
N ASN A 63 1.02 -15.06 -1.11
CA ASN A 63 2.00 -14.12 -1.67
C ASN A 63 2.32 -14.37 -3.16
N THR A 64 1.32 -14.28 -4.02
CA THR A 64 1.38 -14.52 -5.46
C THR A 64 2.00 -13.38 -6.28
N TYR A 65 2.65 -12.42 -5.62
CA TYR A 65 3.32 -11.29 -6.25
C TYR A 65 4.83 -11.41 -6.06
N SER A 66 5.59 -11.28 -7.15
CA SER A 66 7.06 -11.23 -7.08
C SER A 66 7.52 -9.98 -6.33
N VAL A 67 8.80 -9.94 -5.93
CA VAL A 67 9.40 -8.76 -5.29
C VAL A 67 9.33 -7.55 -6.21
N GLU A 68 9.51 -7.75 -7.52
CA GLU A 68 9.40 -6.70 -8.54
C GLU A 68 7.97 -6.18 -8.66
N GLU A 69 6.97 -7.06 -8.76
CA GLU A 69 5.56 -6.65 -8.83
C GLU A 69 5.14 -5.88 -7.56
N GLN A 70 5.58 -6.35 -6.38
CA GLN A 70 5.37 -5.68 -5.11
C GLN A 70 6.03 -4.29 -5.07
N THR A 71 7.23 -4.16 -5.64
CA THR A 71 7.97 -2.89 -5.71
C THR A 71 7.24 -1.88 -6.59
N VAL A 72 6.73 -2.30 -7.76
CA VAL A 72 5.96 -1.44 -8.67
C VAL A 72 4.66 -0.96 -8.00
N PHE A 73 3.92 -1.86 -7.36
CA PHE A 73 2.72 -1.48 -6.60
C PHE A 73 3.04 -0.53 -5.45
N ALA A 74 4.04 -0.87 -4.62
CA ALA A 74 4.45 -0.06 -3.48
C ALA A 74 4.84 1.35 -3.92
N GLY A 75 5.61 1.48 -4.98
CA GLY A 75 6.07 2.79 -5.48
C GLY A 75 4.91 3.68 -5.93
N PHE A 76 3.89 3.12 -6.58
CA PHE A 76 2.70 3.90 -6.91
C PHE A 76 1.88 4.25 -5.67
N MET A 77 1.66 3.29 -4.77
CA MET A 77 0.88 3.47 -3.55
C MET A 77 1.48 4.58 -2.66
N THR A 78 2.78 4.51 -2.38
CA THR A 78 3.47 5.48 -1.52
C THR A 78 3.50 6.85 -2.17
N LYS A 79 3.80 6.93 -3.47
CA LYS A 79 3.75 8.20 -4.21
C LYS A 79 2.35 8.84 -4.16
N ALA A 80 1.30 8.07 -4.44
CA ALA A 80 -0.07 8.60 -4.48
C ALA A 80 -0.53 9.11 -3.10
N LEU A 81 -0.19 8.41 -2.02
CA LEU A 81 -0.51 8.83 -0.66
C LEU A 81 0.32 10.05 -0.22
N SER A 82 1.62 10.06 -0.52
CA SER A 82 2.51 11.18 -0.21
C SER A 82 2.14 12.45 -0.99
N ASP A 83 1.84 12.34 -2.28
CA ASP A 83 1.38 13.48 -3.10
C ASP A 83 0.04 14.04 -2.58
N ALA A 84 -0.81 13.19 -2.00
CA ALA A 84 -2.07 13.58 -1.36
C ALA A 84 -1.90 14.08 0.08
N GLY A 85 -0.69 14.01 0.65
CA GLY A 85 -0.43 14.38 2.05
C GLY A 85 -1.10 13.48 3.08
N ILE A 86 -1.41 12.22 2.73
CA ILE A 86 -2.06 11.25 3.61
C ILE A 86 -0.98 10.34 4.24
N PRO A 87 -0.75 10.40 5.56
CA PRO A 87 0.16 9.48 6.24
C PRO A 87 -0.32 8.03 6.11
N PHE A 88 0.60 7.08 6.17
CA PHE A 88 0.25 5.66 6.04
C PHE A 88 1.12 4.74 6.89
N ALA A 89 0.57 3.56 7.20
CA ALA A 89 1.31 2.43 7.74
C ALA A 89 1.23 1.22 6.81
N VAL A 90 2.27 0.39 6.84
CA VAL A 90 2.38 -0.83 6.03
C VAL A 90 2.25 -2.07 6.92
N ASN A 91 1.40 -2.99 6.50
CA ASN A 91 1.14 -4.25 7.19
C ASN A 91 2.21 -5.30 6.89
N ALA A 92 2.20 -6.36 7.71
CA ALA A 92 3.05 -7.54 7.57
C ALA A 92 4.55 -7.21 7.66
N ASP A 93 4.90 -6.44 8.69
CA ASP A 93 6.27 -6.06 9.08
C ASP A 93 7.23 -7.26 9.11
N THR A 94 6.76 -8.44 9.55
CA THR A 94 7.54 -9.69 9.56
C THR A 94 7.98 -10.16 8.15
N LYS A 95 7.47 -9.55 7.08
CA LYS A 95 7.93 -9.79 5.70
C LYS A 95 9.10 -8.90 5.30
N TYR A 96 9.37 -7.83 6.04
CA TYR A 96 10.48 -6.91 5.75
C TYR A 96 11.57 -6.97 6.82
N TYR A 97 11.20 -7.29 8.06
CA TYR A 97 12.08 -7.18 9.20
C TYR A 97 12.00 -8.43 10.07
N ASN A 98 13.15 -9.00 10.38
CA ASN A 98 13.29 -10.06 11.38
C ASN A 98 13.56 -9.41 12.75
N ALA A 99 12.52 -9.29 13.57
CA ALA A 99 12.64 -8.69 14.89
C ALA A 99 13.51 -9.51 15.87
N ALA A 100 13.57 -10.84 15.71
CA ALA A 100 14.38 -11.69 16.58
C ALA A 100 15.88 -11.51 16.33
N GLU A 101 16.26 -11.29 15.07
CA GLU A 101 17.65 -11.06 14.66
C GLU A 101 18.01 -9.57 14.57
N ASN A 102 17.03 -8.68 14.71
CA ASN A 102 17.18 -7.24 14.55
C ASN A 102 17.75 -6.85 13.16
N THR A 103 17.32 -7.55 12.11
CA THR A 103 17.83 -7.42 10.73
C THR A 103 16.71 -7.22 9.71
N TRP A 104 17.02 -6.47 8.65
CA TRP A 104 16.16 -6.38 7.47
C TRP A 104 16.30 -7.64 6.60
N ILE A 105 15.19 -8.12 6.04
CA ILE A 105 15.16 -9.27 5.16
C ILE A 105 15.68 -8.86 3.78
N SER A 106 16.90 -9.30 3.43
CA SER A 106 17.62 -8.82 2.25
C SER A 106 16.88 -9.03 0.93
N SER A 107 16.13 -10.13 0.78
CA SER A 107 15.33 -10.41 -0.42
C SER A 107 14.17 -9.43 -0.62
N MET A 108 13.73 -8.76 0.44
CA MET A 108 12.62 -7.81 0.43
C MET A 108 13.10 -6.35 0.42
N GLN A 109 14.42 -6.15 0.34
CA GLN A 109 15.05 -4.83 0.26
C GLN A 109 14.50 -3.93 -0.85
N PRO A 110 14.26 -4.41 -2.08
CA PRO A 110 13.67 -3.55 -3.11
C PRO A 110 12.34 -2.95 -2.66
N VAL A 111 11.49 -3.74 -1.99
CA VAL A 111 10.16 -3.32 -1.56
C VAL A 111 10.24 -2.29 -0.43
N PHE A 112 10.93 -2.61 0.68
CA PHE A 112 10.96 -1.67 1.81
C PHE A 112 11.76 -0.40 1.50
N LYS A 113 12.79 -0.49 0.64
CA LYS A 113 13.46 0.72 0.15
C LYS A 113 12.59 1.56 -0.74
N THR A 114 11.56 1.03 -1.40
CA THR A 114 10.60 1.82 -2.18
C THR A 114 9.52 2.44 -1.30
N ILE A 115 9.17 1.80 -0.19
CA ILE A 115 8.15 2.30 0.74
C ILE A 115 8.67 3.49 1.55
N PHE A 116 9.91 3.41 2.04
CA PHE A 116 10.47 4.35 3.01
C PHE A 116 11.48 5.37 2.40
N GLN A 117 11.27 5.79 1.15
CA GLN A 117 12.12 6.81 0.49
C GLN A 117 11.79 8.22 0.95
#